data_AF-A0A7Y5QL58-F1
#
_entry.id   AF-A0A7Y5QL58-F1
#
_cell.length_a   1.000
_cell.length_b   1.000
_cell.length_c   1.000
_cell.angle_alpha   90.00
_cell.angle_beta   90.00
_cell.angle_gamma   90.00
#
_symmetry.space_group_name_H-M   'P 1'
#
loop_
_entity.id
_entity.type
_entity.pdbx_description
1 polymer ?
#
loop_
_entity_poly.entity_id
_entity_poly.type
_entity_poly.pdbx_seq_one_letter_code
_entity_poly.pdbx_strand_id
1 'polypeptide(L)'
;MPHKRGSEAAPVQVYLDRQSRRRLDELASHLSTTKSEVLRRGLLALERETTDPASHPVLRLVGAVPEAPGSVRYDVAREHDRFLAAVDEPAPPAPPARRRRPRG
;
A
#
# COMPACT_ATOMS: atom_id res chain seq x y z
N MET A 1 -14.81 16.36 -37.07
CA MET A 1 -15.04 14.95 -36.66
C MET A 1 -13.87 14.51 -35.80
N PRO A 2 -14.01 14.31 -34.48
CA PRO A 2 -12.91 13.82 -33.67
C PRO A 2 -12.62 12.36 -34.04
N HIS A 3 -11.39 12.07 -34.48
CA HIS A 3 -10.97 10.71 -34.75
C HIS A 3 -10.91 9.94 -33.43
N LYS A 4 -11.81 8.97 -33.27
CA LYS A 4 -11.71 7.92 -32.26
C LYS A 4 -10.40 7.18 -32.56
N ARG A 5 -9.34 7.41 -31.77
CA ARG A 5 -8.11 6.62 -31.86
C ARG A 5 -8.49 5.20 -31.45
N GLY A 6 -8.73 4.34 -32.44
CA GLY A 6 -8.89 2.92 -32.19
C GLY A 6 -7.60 2.43 -31.54
N SER A 7 -7.69 1.86 -30.34
CA SER A 7 -6.55 1.16 -29.74
C SER A 7 -6.30 -0.06 -30.61
N GLU A 8 -5.25 0.02 -31.44
CA GLU A 8 -4.81 -1.10 -32.27
C GLU A 8 -4.15 -2.14 -31.37
N ALA A 9 -4.81 -3.29 -31.19
CA ALA A 9 -4.27 -4.40 -30.43
C ALA A 9 -3.32 -5.21 -31.33
N ALA A 10 -2.15 -4.66 -31.63
CA ALA A 10 -1.12 -5.35 -32.38
C ALA A 10 -0.52 -6.51 -31.56
N PRO A 11 -0.32 -7.71 -32.15
CA PRO A 11 0.27 -8.83 -31.45
C PRO A 11 1.77 -8.58 -31.18
N VAL A 12 2.23 -8.93 -29.99
CA VAL A 12 3.65 -8.88 -29.60
C VAL A 12 4.12 -10.28 -29.23
N GLN A 13 5.20 -10.75 -29.87
CA GLN A 13 5.83 -12.03 -29.55
C GLN A 13 6.96 -11.81 -28.54
N VAL A 14 6.98 -12.61 -27.47
CA VAL A 14 7.97 -12.50 -26.39
C VAL A 14 8.59 -13.87 -26.14
N TYR A 15 9.92 -13.90 -26.00
CA TYR A 15 10.65 -15.11 -25.63
C TYR A 15 10.74 -15.21 -24.11
N LEU A 16 10.28 -16.33 -23.56
CA LEU A 16 10.36 -16.64 -22.13
C LEU A 16 11.21 -17.89 -21.94
N ASP A 17 12.06 -17.87 -20.92
CA ASP A 17 12.70 -19.09 -20.45
C ASP A 17 11.66 -20.08 -19.88
N ARG A 18 12.10 -21.30 -19.58
CA ARG A 18 11.22 -22.37 -19.09
C ARG A 18 10.53 -22.03 -17.76
N GLN A 19 11.23 -21.36 -16.84
CA GLN A 19 10.72 -21.01 -15.53
C GLN A 19 9.68 -19.89 -15.64
N SER A 20 9.98 -18.86 -16.43
CA SER A 20 9.09 -17.74 -16.73
C SER A 20 7.81 -18.20 -17.42
N ARG A 21 7.92 -19.13 -18.38
CA ARG A 21 6.76 -19.74 -19.04
C ARG A 21 5.87 -20.50 -18.04
N ARG A 22 6.48 -21.32 -17.17
CA ARG A 22 5.75 -22.06 -16.14
C ARG A 22 5.02 -21.12 -15.17
N ARG A 23 5.67 -20.04 -14.73
CA ARG A 23 5.04 -19.04 -13.87
C ARG A 23 3.84 -18.37 -14.54
N LEU A 24 3.95 -18.05 -15.84
CA LEU A 24 2.84 -17.50 -16.62
C LEU A 24 1.68 -18.49 -16.75
N ASP A 25 1.98 -19.78 -16.94
CA ASP A 25 0.97 -20.85 -16.94
C ASP A 25 0.24 -20.93 -15.60
N GLU A 26 0.97 -20.99 -14.49
CA GLU A 26 0.42 -21.07 -13.13
C GLU A 26 -0.46 -19.85 -12.81
N LEU A 27 -0.02 -18.64 -13.15
CA LEU A 27 -0.80 -17.42 -12.95
C LEU A 27 -2.08 -17.40 -13.77
N ALA A 28 -2.02 -17.82 -15.04
CA ALA A 28 -3.20 -17.89 -15.90
C ALA A 28 -4.23 -18.88 -15.33
N SER A 29 -3.77 -20.04 -14.84
CA SER A 29 -4.61 -21.04 -14.18
C SER A 29 -5.21 -20.53 -12.87
N HIS A 30 -4.42 -19.95 -11.98
CA HIS A 30 -4.89 -19.47 -10.68
C HIS A 30 -5.89 -18.30 -10.80
N LEU A 31 -5.71 -17.45 -11.80
CA LEU A 31 -6.58 -16.29 -12.02
C LEU A 31 -7.75 -16.57 -12.97
N SER A 32 -7.88 -17.82 -13.45
CA SER A 32 -8.88 -18.24 -14.43
C SER A 32 -8.94 -17.28 -15.63
N THR A 33 -7.77 -16.92 -16.17
CA THR A 33 -7.65 -15.93 -17.24
C THR A 33 -6.65 -16.35 -18.30
N THR A 34 -6.53 -15.56 -19.38
CA THR A 34 -5.59 -15.86 -20.47
C THR A 34 -4.18 -15.35 -20.14
N LYS A 35 -3.16 -15.99 -20.71
CA LYS A 35 -1.76 -15.53 -20.59
C LYS A 35 -1.59 -14.09 -21.08
N SER A 36 -2.26 -13.72 -22.16
CA SER A 36 -2.25 -12.35 -22.69
C SER A 36 -2.81 -11.34 -21.70
N GLU A 37 -3.85 -11.71 -20.95
CA GLU A 37 -4.42 -10.87 -19.90
C GLU A 37 -3.49 -10.77 -18.68
N VAL A 38 -2.82 -11.87 -18.29
CA VAL A 38 -1.77 -11.82 -17.26
C VAL A 38 -0.64 -10.87 -17.66
N LEU A 39 -0.15 -10.97 -18.90
CA LEU A 39 0.90 -10.07 -19.41
C LEU A 39 0.43 -8.61 -19.47
N ARG A 40 -0.81 -8.35 -19.89
CA ARG A 40 -1.40 -7.00 -19.89
C ARG A 40 -1.44 -6.40 -18.49
N ARG A 41 -1.90 -7.18 -17.50
CA ARG A 41 -1.91 -6.76 -16.09
C ARG A 41 -0.50 -6.53 -15.54
N GLY A 42 0.46 -7.38 -15.91
CA GLY A 42 1.87 -7.22 -15.55
C GLY A 42 2.47 -5.92 -16.08
N LEU A 43 2.19 -5.58 -17.34
CA LEU A 43 2.63 -4.31 -17.94
C LEU A 43 2.02 -3.09 -17.21
N LEU A 44 0.72 -3.12 -16.92
CA LEU A 44 0.06 -2.04 -16.17
C LEU A 44 0.59 -1.90 -14.74
N ALA A 45 0.96 -3.00 -14.08
CA ALA A 45 1.58 -2.96 -12.77
C ALA A 45 2.97 -2.31 -12.82
N LEU A 46 3.79 -2.69 -13.81
CA LEU A 46 5.11 -2.10 -14.02
C LEU A 46 5.05 -0.61 -14.38
N GLU A 47 4.08 -0.21 -15.20
CA GLU A 47 3.85 1.20 -15.55
C GLU A 47 3.56 2.05 -14.31
N ARG A 48 2.74 1.54 -13.38
CA ARG A 48 2.46 2.22 -12.11
C ARG A 48 3.73 2.40 -11.30
N GLU A 49 4.49 1.32 -11.10
CA GLU A 49 5.77 1.35 -10.36
C GLU A 49 6.75 2.38 -10.93
N THR A 50 6.73 2.60 -12.25
CA THR A 50 7.65 3.51 -12.94
C THR A 50 7.16 4.97 -12.95
N THR A 51 5.84 5.19 -12.93
CA THR A 51 5.23 6.52 -13.14
C THR A 51 4.81 7.19 -11.83
N ASP A 52 4.48 6.42 -10.79
CA ASP A 52 4.06 6.93 -9.50
C ASP A 52 4.99 6.43 -8.37
N PRO A 53 5.85 7.31 -7.80
CA PRO A 53 6.68 6.98 -6.65
C PRO A 53 5.87 6.44 -5.46
N ALA A 54 4.63 6.89 -5.29
CA ALA A 54 3.74 6.44 -4.23
C ALA A 54 3.15 5.04 -4.46
N SER A 55 3.27 4.49 -5.67
CA SER A 55 2.85 3.12 -5.99
C SER A 55 4.00 2.12 -5.95
N HIS A 56 5.24 2.59 -5.81
CA HIS A 56 6.42 1.74 -5.73
C HIS A 56 6.44 0.98 -4.40
N PRO A 57 6.43 -0.37 -4.40
CA PRO A 57 6.26 -1.17 -3.18
C PRO A 57 7.35 -0.89 -2.15
N VAL A 58 8.59 -0.65 -2.61
CA VAL A 58 9.71 -0.28 -1.72
C VAL A 58 9.59 1.15 -1.18
N LEU A 59 9.10 2.13 -1.95
CA LEU A 59 9.00 3.52 -1.48
C LEU A 59 7.85 3.74 -0.51
N ARG A 60 6.77 2.94 -0.63
CA ARG A 60 5.72 2.83 0.40
C ARG A 60 6.27 2.34 1.74
N LEU A 61 7.16 1.33 1.70
CA LEU A 61 7.73 0.73 2.92
C LEU A 61 8.71 1.67 3.63
N VAL A 62 9.41 2.53 2.89
CA VAL A 62 10.45 3.44 3.44
C VAL A 62 9.85 4.80 3.89
N GLY A 63 8.51 4.97 3.84
CA GLY A 63 7.86 6.21 4.29
C GLY A 63 8.19 7.42 3.41
N ALA A 64 8.62 7.20 2.17
CA ALA A 64 8.91 8.27 1.20
C ALA A 64 7.63 8.85 0.54
N VAL A 65 6.46 8.32 0.91
CA VAL A 65 5.15 8.81 0.50
C VAL A 65 4.62 9.73 1.59
N PRO A 66 4.23 10.99 1.30
CA PRO A 66 3.63 11.84 2.31
C PRO A 66 2.31 11.20 2.79
N GLU A 67 2.23 10.96 4.09
CA GLU A 67 0.98 10.63 4.77
C GLU A 67 -0.10 11.65 4.40
N ALA A 68 -1.35 11.20 4.28
CA ALA A 68 -2.47 12.07 3.95
C ALA A 68 -2.47 13.34 4.83
N PRO A 69 -2.65 14.55 4.26
CA PRO A 69 -2.53 15.78 5.02
C PRO A 69 -3.59 15.81 6.13
N GLY A 70 -3.13 15.65 7.38
CA GLY A 70 -4.00 15.75 8.55
C GLY A 70 -3.62 14.93 9.78
N SER A 71 -2.62 14.02 9.72
CA SER A 71 -2.37 13.13 10.84
C SER A 71 -1.58 13.76 12.00
N VAL A 72 -0.70 14.74 11.78
CA VAL A 72 0.05 15.40 12.88
C VAL A 72 0.33 16.88 12.59
N ARG A 73 0.11 17.75 13.58
CA ARG A 73 0.21 19.23 13.49
C ARG A 73 1.65 19.75 13.50
N TYR A 74 2.64 18.85 13.61
CA TYR A 74 4.06 19.13 13.75
C TYR A 74 4.87 18.04 13.03
N ASP A 75 6.14 18.34 12.74
CA ASP A 75 7.06 17.41 12.07
C ASP A 75 7.48 16.28 13.03
N VAL A 76 6.91 15.10 12.83
CA VAL A 76 7.17 13.91 13.65
C VAL A 76 8.61 13.43 13.54
N ALA A 77 9.27 13.63 12.39
CA ALA A 77 10.66 13.23 12.23
C ALA A 77 11.58 14.07 13.14
N ARG A 78 11.23 15.34 13.35
CA ARG A 78 11.98 16.25 14.22
C ARG A 78 11.57 16.15 15.70
N GLU A 79 10.29 15.88 15.97
CA GLU A 79 9.73 15.83 17.33
C GLU A 79 9.36 14.39 17.75
N HIS A 80 10.11 13.40 17.28
CA HIS A 80 9.85 11.98 17.52
C HIS A 80 9.69 11.64 19.00
N ASP A 81 10.57 12.15 19.86
CA ASP A 81 10.53 11.89 21.31
C ASP A 81 9.25 12.43 21.95
N ARG A 82 8.75 13.57 21.46
CA ARG A 82 7.49 14.17 21.92
C ARG A 82 6.29 13.34 21.48
N PHE A 83 6.33 12.80 20.27
CA PHE A 83 5.29 11.92 19.76
C PHE A 83 5.21 10.64 20.58
N LEU A 84 6.34 9.98 20.86
CA LEU A 84 6.36 8.79 21.71
C LEU A 84 5.85 9.10 23.13
N ALA A 85 6.29 10.20 23.74
CA ALA A 85 5.84 10.60 25.07
C ALA A 85 4.31 10.84 25.14
N ALA A 86 3.68 11.30 24.06
CA ALA A 86 2.23 11.51 24.01
C ALA A 86 1.42 10.22 23.78
N VAL A 87 2.03 9.20 23.16
CA VAL A 87 1.39 7.89 22.91
C VAL A 87 1.53 6.96 24.12
N ASP A 88 2.58 7.12 24.92
CA ASP A 88 2.93 6.29 26.08
C ASP A 88 2.40 6.80 27.44
N GLU A 89 1.37 7.66 27.48
CA GLU A 89 0.77 8.08 28.75
C GLU A 89 -0.45 7.19 29.11
N PRO A 90 -0.27 6.06 29.83
CA PRO A 90 -1.41 5.32 30.36
C PRO A 90 -2.14 6.21 31.37
N ALA A 91 -3.44 6.39 31.15
CA ALA A 91 -4.29 7.14 32.06
C ALA A 91 -4.06 6.67 33.51
N PRO A 92 -3.82 7.59 34.46
CA PRO A 92 -3.57 7.20 35.84
C PRO A 92 -4.77 6.40 36.38
N PRO A 93 -4.53 5.29 37.11
CA PRO A 93 -5.62 4.49 37.65
C PRO A 93 -6.47 5.34 38.60
N ALA A 94 -7.79 5.28 38.41
CA ALA A 94 -8.75 6.03 39.21
C ALA A 94 -8.56 5.76 40.72
N PRO A 95 -8.66 6.78 41.59
CA PRO A 95 -8.46 6.61 43.02
C PRO A 95 -9.51 5.65 43.60
N PRO A 96 -9.16 4.78 44.56
CA PRO A 96 -10.09 3.81 45.11
C PRO A 96 -11.25 4.51 45.81
N ALA A 97 -12.48 4.12 45.45
CA ALA A 97 -13.70 4.66 46.02
C ALA A 97 -13.68 4.53 47.55
N ARG A 98 -13.66 5.67 48.25
CA ARG A 98 -13.77 5.72 49.71
C ARG A 98 -15.13 5.14 50.14
N ARG A 99 -15.12 3.89 50.60
CA ARG A 99 -16.27 3.28 51.29
C ARG A 99 -16.62 4.13 52.52
N ARG A 100 -17.72 4.88 52.44
CA ARG A 100 -18.33 5.53 53.61
C ARG A 100 -18.83 4.44 54.55
N ARG A 101 -18.22 4.33 55.74
CA ARG A 101 -18.75 3.50 56.82
C ARG A 101 -20.07 4.12 57.33
N PRO A 102 -21.11 3.32 57.63
CA PRO A 102 -22.33 3.83 58.22
C PRO A 102 -22.03 4.24 59.68
N ARG A 103 -22.45 5.45 60.05
CA ARG A 103 -22.52 5.88 61.45
C ARG A 103 -23.81 5.32 62.03
N GLY A 104 -23.69 4.54 63.11
CA GLY A 104 -24.78 4.27 64.04
C GLY A 104 -25.11 5.49 64.88
#